data_AF-A0A7X1E6E2-F1
#
_entry.id   AF-A0A7X1E6E2-F1
#
_cell.length_a   1.000
_cell.length_b   1.000
_cell.length_c   1.000
_cell.angle_alpha   90.00
_cell.angle_beta   90.00
_cell.angle_gamma   90.00
#
_symmetry.space_group_name_H-M   'P 1'
#
loop_
_entity.id
_entity.type
_entity.pdbx_description
1 polymer ?
#
loop_
_entity_poly.entity_id
_entity_poly.type
_entity_poly.pdbx_seq_one_letter_code
_entity_poly.pdbx_strand_id
1 'polypeptide(L)'
;MGENFGSLPYLPSMLRESSSFIRRPNIVYILADDMGYGDLSCLNENAAVRTPNLDRMAARGMSFTDAHSSSAVYTPSRYSILTGRYMDDTSHLPAIQLYDLWEDIGERENVRADFPEVEEELTKLFSRYVLEDRSTPGAPQPDTRPSHREQLNWEIERTA
;
A
#
# COMPACT_ATOMS: atom_id res chain seq x y z
N MET A 1 -35.12 73.37 -22.24
CA MET A 1 -34.73 72.23 -23.08
C MET A 1 -33.40 71.75 -22.52
N GLY A 2 -33.26 70.72 -21.68
CA GLY A 2 -34.09 69.54 -21.46
C GLY A 2 -33.33 68.28 -21.89
N GLU A 3 -32.07 68.12 -21.46
CA GLU A 3 -31.25 66.94 -21.76
C GLU A 3 -31.53 65.89 -20.68
N ASN A 4 -32.13 64.78 -21.13
CA ASN A 4 -32.73 63.72 -20.34
C ASN A 4 -31.66 62.65 -20.08
N PHE A 5 -31.06 62.62 -18.88
CA PHE A 5 -30.14 61.56 -18.48
C PHE A 5 -30.95 60.26 -18.30
N GLY A 6 -30.84 59.36 -19.27
CA GLY A 6 -31.46 58.04 -19.23
C GLY A 6 -31.03 57.26 -17.99
N SER A 7 -31.96 57.06 -17.08
CA SER A 7 -31.82 56.16 -15.94
C SER A 7 -31.72 54.72 -16.45
N LEU A 8 -30.52 54.13 -16.35
CA LEU A 8 -30.34 52.69 -16.50
C LEU A 8 -31.16 51.97 -15.41
N PRO A 9 -32.01 50.99 -15.74
CA PRO A 9 -32.74 50.24 -14.73
C PRO A 9 -31.75 49.42 -13.90
N TYR A 10 -31.79 49.67 -12.58
CA TYR A 10 -31.12 48.90 -11.55
C TYR A 10 -31.66 47.46 -11.61
N LEU A 11 -30.89 46.53 -12.20
CA LEU A 11 -31.26 45.11 -12.17
C LEU A 11 -30.95 44.53 -10.79
N PRO A 12 -31.92 43.85 -10.13
CA PRO A 12 -31.71 43.31 -8.81
C PRO A 12 -30.67 42.18 -8.82
N SER A 13 -29.78 42.24 -7.84
CA SER A 13 -28.75 41.29 -7.47
C SER A 13 -29.29 39.91 -7.07
N MET A 14 -29.77 39.11 -8.03
CA MET A 14 -30.22 37.74 -7.77
C MET A 14 -29.67 36.74 -8.78
N LEU A 15 -28.37 36.48 -8.69
CA LEU A 15 -27.82 35.15 -8.95
C LEU A 15 -26.81 34.87 -7.84
N ARG A 16 -27.33 34.44 -6.69
CA ARG A 16 -26.51 33.75 -5.70
C ARG A 16 -26.25 32.37 -6.30
N GLU A 17 -25.11 32.21 -6.96
CA GLU A 17 -24.64 30.89 -7.38
C GLU A 17 -24.60 29.99 -6.14
N SER A 18 -25.49 29.01 -6.14
CA SER A 18 -25.47 27.91 -5.18
C SER A 18 -24.23 27.08 -5.49
N SER A 19 -23.09 27.47 -4.94
CA SER A 19 -21.91 26.63 -4.86
C SER A 19 -22.28 25.37 -4.06
N SER A 20 -22.67 24.33 -4.79
CA SER A 20 -22.64 22.96 -4.31
C SER A 20 -21.16 22.64 -4.09
N PHE A 21 -20.73 22.62 -2.83
CA PHE A 21 -19.44 22.04 -2.49
C PHE A 21 -19.50 20.57 -2.87
N ILE A 22 -18.92 20.22 -4.03
CA ILE A 22 -18.61 18.83 -4.35
C ILE A 22 -17.71 18.35 -3.21
N ARG A 23 -18.28 17.52 -2.32
CA ARG A 23 -17.48 16.91 -1.25
C ARG A 23 -16.42 16.09 -1.92
N ARG A 24 -15.15 16.39 -1.60
CA ARG A 24 -14.03 15.60 -2.08
C ARG A 24 -14.26 14.14 -1.66
N PRO A 25 -14.11 13.17 -2.57
CA PRO A 25 -14.24 11.77 -2.21
C PRO A 25 -13.16 11.40 -1.20
N ASN A 26 -13.47 10.47 -0.30
CA ASN A 26 -12.44 9.80 0.48
C ASN A 26 -11.76 8.78 -0.44
N ILE A 27 -10.44 8.81 -0.48
CA ILE A 27 -9.63 7.82 -1.20
C ILE A 27 -9.06 6.88 -0.15
N VAL A 28 -9.39 5.59 -0.27
CA VAL A 28 -8.81 4.52 0.56
C VAL A 28 -7.90 3.71 -0.34
N TYR A 29 -6.61 3.68 -0.02
CA TYR A 29 -5.63 2.89 -0.73
C TYR A 29 -5.30 1.65 0.09
N ILE A 30 -5.42 0.46 -0.51
CA ILE A 30 -5.15 -0.82 0.13
C ILE A 30 -4.02 -1.48 -0.66
N LEU A 31 -2.88 -1.67 0.00
CA LEU A 31 -1.73 -2.41 -0.53
C LEU A 31 -1.64 -3.74 0.23
N ALA A 32 -1.67 -4.85 -0.51
CA ALA A 32 -1.46 -6.18 0.06
C ALA A 32 -0.05 -6.64 -0.32
N ASP A 33 0.75 -6.98 0.69
CA ASP A 33 2.13 -7.42 0.50
C ASP A 33 2.18 -8.87 0.01
N ASP A 34 3.11 -9.17 -0.89
CA ASP A 34 3.31 -10.47 -1.54
C ASP A 34 2.07 -11.13 -2.20
N MET A 35 0.98 -10.38 -2.43
CA MET A 35 -0.21 -10.89 -3.10
C MET A 35 -0.04 -10.85 -4.62
N GLY A 36 0.00 -12.03 -5.23
CA GLY A 36 0.11 -12.22 -6.67
C GLY A 36 -1.21 -12.04 -7.42
N TYR A 37 -1.10 -11.79 -8.73
CA TYR A 37 -2.25 -11.66 -9.64
C TYR A 37 -3.22 -12.86 -9.58
N GLY A 38 -2.68 -14.07 -9.42
CA GLY A 38 -3.45 -15.32 -9.37
C GLY A 38 -4.04 -15.68 -8.01
N ASP A 39 -3.83 -14.86 -6.97
CA ASP A 39 -4.31 -15.18 -5.62
C ASP A 39 -5.77 -14.79 -5.38
N LEU A 40 -6.33 -13.93 -6.24
CA LEU A 40 -7.70 -13.47 -6.14
C LEU A 40 -8.66 -14.41 -6.89
N SER A 41 -9.73 -14.86 -6.23
CA SER A 41 -10.71 -15.75 -6.86
C SER A 41 -11.47 -15.11 -8.03
N CYS A 42 -11.50 -13.78 -8.11
CA CYS A 42 -12.05 -13.05 -9.26
C CYS A 42 -11.12 -13.00 -10.48
N LEU A 43 -9.82 -13.29 -10.32
CA LEU A 43 -8.82 -13.32 -11.40
C LEU A 43 -8.35 -14.74 -11.73
N ASN A 44 -8.51 -15.67 -10.79
CA ASN A 44 -8.17 -17.08 -10.95
C ASN A 44 -9.21 -17.95 -10.24
N GLU A 45 -10.03 -18.67 -11.00
CA GLU A 45 -11.06 -19.57 -10.45
C GLU A 45 -10.49 -20.70 -9.57
N ASN A 46 -9.20 -21.03 -9.77
CA ASN A 46 -8.46 -22.04 -9.04
C ASN A 46 -7.58 -21.46 -7.92
N ALA A 47 -7.80 -20.20 -7.52
CA ALA A 47 -7.10 -19.57 -6.41
C ALA A 47 -7.23 -20.42 -5.14
N ALA A 48 -6.12 -20.58 -4.40
CA ALA A 48 -6.08 -21.40 -3.19
C ALA A 48 -6.98 -20.86 -2.06
N VAL A 49 -7.17 -19.54 -2.02
CA VAL A 49 -7.97 -18.84 -1.01
C VAL A 49 -9.15 -18.15 -1.68
N ARG A 50 -10.33 -18.23 -1.07
CA ARG A 50 -11.52 -17.51 -1.52
C ARG A 50 -11.51 -16.08 -1.00
N THR A 51 -11.72 -15.10 -1.87
CA THR A 51 -11.64 -13.66 -1.54
C THR A 51 -12.97 -12.92 -1.73
N PRO A 52 -14.08 -13.34 -1.09
CA PRO A 52 -15.42 -12.86 -1.45
C PRO A 52 -15.62 -11.35 -1.30
N ASN A 53 -14.91 -10.69 -0.37
CA ASN A 53 -14.97 -9.24 -0.22
C ASN A 53 -14.28 -8.50 -1.37
N LEU A 54 -13.13 -9.00 -1.83
CA LEU A 54 -12.39 -8.43 -2.97
C LEU A 54 -13.11 -8.74 -4.29
N ASP A 55 -13.69 -9.92 -4.43
CA ASP A 55 -14.51 -10.30 -5.58
C ASP A 55 -15.71 -9.36 -5.72
N ARG A 56 -16.37 -9.03 -4.61
CA ARG A 56 -17.47 -8.05 -4.58
C ARG A 56 -16.99 -6.63 -4.93
N MET A 57 -15.77 -6.24 -4.55
CA MET A 57 -15.19 -4.95 -4.94
C MET A 57 -14.93 -4.91 -6.45
N ALA A 58 -14.32 -5.95 -7.01
CA ALA A 58 -14.06 -6.07 -8.44
C ALA A 58 -15.36 -6.02 -9.25
N ALA A 59 -16.39 -6.77 -8.85
CA ALA A 59 -17.69 -6.81 -9.52
C ALA A 59 -18.47 -5.47 -9.52
N ARG A 60 -18.14 -4.55 -8.60
CA ARG A 60 -18.75 -3.23 -8.47
C ARG A 60 -17.84 -2.09 -8.93
N GLY A 61 -16.66 -2.43 -9.43
CA GLY A 61 -15.62 -1.48 -9.77
C GLY A 61 -14.96 -1.84 -11.09
N MET A 62 -13.64 -1.69 -11.13
CA MET A 62 -12.82 -2.00 -12.28
C MET A 62 -11.64 -2.85 -11.83
N SER A 63 -11.26 -3.81 -12.67
CA SER A 63 -10.07 -4.63 -12.51
C SER A 63 -9.09 -4.33 -13.62
N PHE A 64 -7.82 -4.15 -13.27
CA PHE A 64 -6.73 -3.99 -14.23
C PHE A 64 -6.02 -5.34 -14.39
N THR A 65 -6.05 -5.91 -15.59
CA THR A 65 -5.44 -7.21 -15.89
C THR A 65 -4.02 -7.10 -16.44
N ASP A 66 -3.58 -5.86 -16.69
CA ASP A 66 -2.25 -5.51 -17.20
C ASP A 66 -1.67 -4.41 -16.29
N ALA A 67 -1.38 -4.79 -15.06
CA ALA A 67 -0.81 -3.92 -14.03
C ALA A 67 0.46 -4.58 -13.49
N HIS A 68 1.58 -3.87 -13.59
CA HIS A 68 2.89 -4.39 -13.21
C HIS A 68 3.47 -3.61 -12.03
N SER A 69 4.04 -4.34 -11.07
CA SER A 69 4.90 -3.73 -10.06
C SER A 69 6.18 -3.23 -10.72
N SER A 70 6.68 -2.07 -10.29
CA SER A 70 7.96 -1.51 -10.77
C SER A 70 9.15 -2.36 -10.33
N SER A 71 9.00 -3.17 -9.28
CA SER A 71 10.04 -4.04 -8.75
C SER A 71 9.43 -5.27 -8.07
N ALA A 72 10.23 -6.34 -7.99
CA ALA A 72 9.88 -7.57 -7.28
C ALA A 72 10.21 -7.55 -5.77
N VAL A 73 10.72 -6.42 -5.25
CA VAL A 73 11.06 -6.26 -3.83
C VAL A 73 10.37 -5.04 -3.22
N TYR A 74 10.12 -5.11 -1.90
CA TYR A 74 9.22 -4.21 -1.17
C TYR A 74 9.61 -2.73 -1.26
N THR A 75 10.85 -2.34 -0.92
CA THR A 75 11.25 -0.92 -0.85
C THR A 75 11.03 -0.17 -2.18
N PRO A 76 11.61 -0.58 -3.32
CA PRO A 76 11.40 0.11 -4.60
C PRO A 76 9.96 0.04 -5.10
N SER A 77 9.21 -1.02 -4.78
CA SER A 77 7.78 -1.12 -5.10
C SER A 77 6.97 -0.05 -4.34
N ARG A 78 7.11 0.01 -3.01
CA ARG A 78 6.43 1.00 -2.16
C ARG A 78 6.86 2.42 -2.49
N TYR A 79 8.15 2.66 -2.71
CA TYR A 79 8.65 3.97 -3.16
C TYR A 79 7.93 4.43 -4.43
N SER A 80 7.81 3.55 -5.42
CA SER A 80 7.18 3.90 -6.70
C SER A 80 5.70 4.21 -6.55
N ILE A 81 5.01 3.47 -5.69
CA ILE A 81 3.60 3.68 -5.36
C ILE A 81 3.41 5.02 -4.63
N LEU A 82 4.21 5.31 -3.61
CA LEU A 82 4.05 6.49 -2.74
C LEU A 82 4.47 7.79 -3.43
N THR A 83 5.44 7.73 -4.34
CA THR A 83 6.01 8.93 -4.98
C THR A 83 5.59 9.10 -6.44
N GLY A 84 5.07 8.05 -7.08
CA GLY A 84 4.79 8.03 -8.52
C GLY A 84 6.06 8.04 -9.38
N ARG A 85 7.23 7.70 -8.82
CA ARG A 85 8.52 7.72 -9.50
C ARG A 85 9.18 6.35 -9.45
N TYR A 86 9.81 5.96 -10.55
CA TYR A 86 10.62 4.75 -10.57
C TYR A 86 11.85 4.91 -9.66
N MET A 87 12.21 3.84 -8.94
CA MET A 87 13.41 3.83 -8.11
C MET A 87 14.57 3.21 -8.90
N ASP A 88 15.53 4.03 -9.30
CA ASP A 88 16.64 3.61 -10.17
C ASP A 88 17.76 2.86 -9.43
N ASP A 89 17.95 3.14 -8.14
CA ASP A 89 19.06 2.59 -7.34
C ASP A 89 18.67 2.40 -5.88
N THR A 90 18.93 1.20 -5.34
CA THR A 90 18.70 0.83 -3.93
C THR A 90 20.00 0.57 -3.17
N SER A 91 21.17 0.70 -3.82
CA SER A 91 22.47 0.30 -3.24
C SER A 91 22.90 1.16 -2.05
N HIS A 92 22.40 2.40 -1.97
CA HIS A 92 22.67 3.33 -0.87
C HIS A 92 21.75 3.12 0.35
N LEU A 93 20.73 2.25 0.23
CA LEU A 93 19.80 2.01 1.32
C LEU A 93 20.44 1.12 2.40
N PRO A 94 20.12 1.37 3.68
CA PRO A 94 20.56 0.49 4.74
C PRO A 94 19.87 -0.87 4.64
N ALA A 95 20.58 -1.91 5.09
CA ALA A 95 20.07 -3.29 5.11
C ALA A 95 18.79 -3.46 5.94
N ILE A 96 18.60 -2.62 6.97
CA ILE A 96 17.40 -2.60 7.81
C ILE A 96 16.79 -1.20 7.73
N GLN A 97 15.50 -1.17 7.49
CA GLN A 97 14.69 0.02 7.34
C GLN A 97 13.51 -0.08 8.31
N LEU A 98 13.45 0.82 9.28
CA LEU A 98 12.37 0.90 10.27
C LEU A 98 11.68 2.25 10.10
N TYR A 99 10.37 2.23 9.82
CA TYR A 99 9.56 3.41 9.56
C TYR A 99 8.38 3.47 10.52
N ASP A 100 8.10 4.64 11.07
CA ASP A 100 6.85 4.90 11.78
C ASP A 100 5.79 5.37 10.79
N LEU A 101 4.89 4.46 10.41
CA LEU A 101 3.84 4.77 9.42
C LEU A 101 2.73 5.68 9.96
N TRP A 102 2.64 5.89 11.28
CA TRP A 102 1.67 6.83 11.86
C TRP A 102 2.10 8.26 11.63
N GLU A 103 3.39 8.54 11.81
CA GLU A 103 3.98 9.87 11.64
C GLU A 103 4.45 10.10 10.20
N ASP A 104 4.94 9.06 9.52
CA ASP A 104 5.47 9.12 8.16
C ASP A 104 5.03 7.93 7.30
N ILE A 105 3.80 7.99 6.82
CA ILE A 105 3.28 7.04 5.82
C ILE A 105 4.09 7.01 4.51
N GLY A 106 4.93 8.02 4.26
CA GLY A 106 5.73 8.15 3.06
C GLY A 106 7.05 7.38 3.09
N GLU A 107 7.41 6.75 4.20
CA GLU A 107 8.66 5.99 4.39
C GLU A 107 9.92 6.82 4.06
N ARG A 108 9.92 8.10 4.45
CA ARG A 108 10.99 9.06 4.17
C ARG A 108 12.08 9.04 5.23
N GLU A 109 11.72 8.79 6.48
CA GLU A 109 12.64 8.83 7.61
C GLU A 109 12.83 7.45 8.25
N ASN A 110 14.05 6.91 8.14
CA ASN A 110 14.40 5.63 8.78
C ASN A 110 14.77 5.86 10.25
N VAL A 111 13.88 5.49 11.16
CA VAL A 111 14.02 5.72 12.61
C VAL A 111 14.80 4.62 13.33
N ARG A 112 15.37 3.66 12.60
CA ARG A 112 16.15 2.54 13.17
C ARG A 112 17.20 2.99 14.19
N ALA A 113 17.94 4.06 13.87
CA ALA A 113 19.02 4.55 14.72
C ALA A 113 18.52 5.05 16.09
N ASP A 114 17.27 5.52 16.14
CA ASP A 114 16.64 6.05 17.35
C ASP A 114 16.01 4.95 18.21
N PHE A 115 15.69 3.79 17.62
CA PHE A 115 14.99 2.67 18.26
C PHE A 115 15.69 1.31 18.04
N PRO A 116 16.95 1.13 18.47
CA PRO A 116 17.69 -0.12 18.28
C PRO A 116 17.05 -1.32 19.00
N GLU A 117 16.35 -1.10 20.11
CA GLU A 117 15.63 -2.15 20.83
C GLU A 117 14.45 -2.72 20.03
N VAL A 118 13.79 -1.86 19.23
CA VAL A 118 12.67 -2.26 18.37
C VAL A 118 13.19 -3.11 17.23
N GLU A 119 14.33 -2.74 16.63
CA GLU A 119 15.00 -3.57 15.63
C GLU A 119 15.32 -4.96 16.20
N GLU A 120 15.89 -5.03 17.41
CA GLU A 120 16.27 -6.30 18.04
C GLU A 120 15.03 -7.18 18.29
N GLU A 121 13.95 -6.58 18.81
CA GLU A 121 12.70 -7.29 19.07
C GLU A 121 12.08 -7.83 17.77
N LEU A 122 11.97 -7.00 16.74
CA LEU A 122 11.39 -7.39 15.46
C LEU A 122 12.24 -8.44 14.74
N THR A 123 13.56 -8.35 14.83
CA THR A 123 14.48 -9.36 14.28
C THR A 123 14.25 -10.71 14.96
N LYS A 124 14.21 -10.74 16.30
CA LYS A 124 13.91 -11.96 17.07
C LYS A 124 12.53 -12.53 16.74
N LEU A 125 11.54 -11.65 16.59
CA LEU A 125 10.18 -12.02 16.22
C LEU A 125 10.14 -12.68 14.84
N PHE A 126 10.81 -12.08 13.85
CA PHE A 126 10.89 -12.58 12.49
C PHE A 126 11.62 -13.93 12.41
N SER A 127 12.81 -14.05 13.04
CA SER A 127 13.55 -15.31 13.08
C SER A 127 12.72 -16.42 13.72
N ARG A 128 11.96 -16.12 14.78
CA ARG A 128 11.03 -17.08 15.36
C ARG A 128 9.97 -17.53 14.36
N TYR A 129 9.36 -16.59 13.63
CA TYR A 129 8.34 -16.93 12.63
C TYR A 129 8.89 -17.78 11.49
N VAL A 130 10.13 -17.54 11.08
CA VAL A 130 10.83 -18.35 10.08
C VAL A 130 11.07 -19.77 10.61
N LEU A 131 11.56 -19.91 11.84
CA LEU A 131 11.86 -21.21 12.44
C LEU A 131 10.60 -22.03 12.77
N GLU A 132 9.53 -21.36 13.21
CA GLU A 132 8.24 -21.99 13.54
C GLU A 132 7.32 -22.13 12.31
N ASP A 133 7.75 -21.61 11.15
CA ASP A 133 6.99 -21.48 9.91
C ASP A 133 5.59 -20.86 10.13
N ARG A 134 5.50 -19.90 11.07
CA ARG A 134 4.22 -19.33 11.47
C ARG A 134 4.30 -18.03 12.25
N SER A 135 3.36 -17.12 11.95
CA SER A 135 3.15 -15.87 12.67
C SER A 135 1.94 -15.83 13.61
N THR A 136 0.99 -16.77 13.47
CA THR A 136 -0.27 -16.82 14.21
C THR A 136 -0.38 -18.02 15.15
N PRO A 137 -1.05 -17.91 16.31
CA PRO A 137 -1.35 -19.08 17.14
C PRO A 137 -2.25 -20.10 16.42
N GLY A 138 -2.05 -21.41 16.66
CA GLY A 138 -2.97 -22.47 16.20
C GLY A 138 -2.26 -23.76 15.77
N ALA A 139 -2.92 -24.65 15.02
CA ALA A 139 -2.31 -25.84 14.39
C ALA A 139 -1.75 -25.51 12.98
N PRO A 140 -0.51 -25.92 12.62
CA PRO A 140 0.12 -25.53 11.36
C PRO A 140 -0.76 -25.87 10.16
N GLN A 141 -0.79 -24.99 9.18
CA GLN A 141 -1.43 -25.32 7.91
C GLN A 141 -0.45 -26.16 7.09
N PRO A 142 -0.93 -27.15 6.31
CA PRO A 142 -0.07 -27.88 5.39
C PRO A 142 0.59 -26.90 4.41
N ASP A 143 1.93 -26.91 4.33
CA ASP A 143 2.63 -26.14 3.29
C ASP A 143 2.30 -26.73 1.93
N THR A 144 1.92 -25.87 1.00
CA THR A 144 1.61 -26.24 -0.38
C THR A 144 2.82 -26.09 -1.30
N ARG A 145 3.95 -25.59 -0.78
CA ARG A 145 5.21 -25.38 -1.52
C ARG A 145 6.23 -26.51 -1.27
N PRO A 146 7.24 -26.65 -2.14
CA PRO A 146 8.36 -27.57 -1.91
C PRO A 146 9.11 -27.21 -0.61
N SER A 147 9.52 -28.24 0.15
CA SER A 147 10.08 -28.12 1.51
C SER A 147 11.43 -27.42 1.64
N HIS A 148 12.01 -26.87 0.56
CA HIS A 148 13.34 -26.27 0.58
C HIS A 148 13.26 -24.76 0.32
N ARG A 149 13.50 -23.97 1.36
CA ARG A 149 13.61 -22.50 1.28
C ARG A 149 15.08 -22.08 1.27
N GLU A 150 15.75 -22.27 0.13
CA GLU A 150 17.14 -21.80 -0.07
C GLU A 150 17.31 -20.30 0.25
N GLN A 151 16.25 -19.52 0.07
CA GLN A 151 16.20 -18.07 0.29
C GLN A 151 16.33 -17.64 1.76
N LEU A 152 16.18 -18.54 2.73
CA LEU A 152 16.28 -18.24 4.17
C LEU A 152 17.58 -18.74 4.81
N ASN A 153 18.46 -19.38 4.03
CA ASN A 153 19.71 -19.95 4.54
C ASN A 153 20.62 -18.88 5.19
N TRP A 154 20.62 -17.65 4.65
CA TRP A 154 21.43 -16.55 5.17
C TRP A 154 21.09 -16.14 6.61
N GLU A 155 19.87 -16.44 7.06
CA GLU A 155 19.36 -16.05 8.37
C GLU A 155 19.58 -17.14 9.41
N ILE A 156 19.44 -18.41 8.99
CA ILE A 156 19.80 -19.59 9.79
C ILE A 156 21.30 -19.55 10.15
N GLU A 157 22.16 -19.16 9.21
CA GLU A 157 23.61 -19.08 9.41
C GLU A 157 24.05 -17.92 10.32
N ARG A 158 23.27 -16.84 10.47
CA ARG A 158 23.58 -15.72 11.39
C ARG A 158 23.16 -15.97 12.84
N THR A 159 22.28 -16.95 13.05
CA THR A 159 21.66 -17.23 14.35
C THR A 159 22.21 -18.51 15.02
N ALA A 160 23.07 -19.26 14.31
CA ALA A 160 23.79 -20.45 14.78
C ALA A 160 25.21 -20.10 15.26
#